data_AF-A0AA94EMK9-F1
#
_entry.id   AF-A0AA94EMK9-F1
#
_cell.length_a   1.000
_cell.length_b   1.000
_cell.length_c   1.000
_cell.angle_alpha   90.00
_cell.angle_beta   90.00
_cell.angle_gamma   90.00
#
_symmetry.space_group_name_H-M   'P 1'
#
loop_
_entity.id
_entity.type
_entity.pdbx_description
1 polymer ?
#
loop_
_entity_poly.entity_id
_entity_poly.type
_entity_poly.pdbx_seq_one_letter_code
_entity_poly.pdbx_strand_id
1 'polypeptide(L)'
;MSPELQYPIVFVSAFFQVFLLGLNSKLLRDDKIIAGFFVSWMITLAQFAYIWAVAHSNISTGYFLIVSGFGGSIGITAAQFFYRWYDSKFHRKGAAA
;
A
#
# COMPACT_ATOMS: atom_id res chain seq x y z
N MET A 1 3.54 -7.40 22.64
CA MET A 1 4.31 -6.44 21.82
C MET A 1 4.24 -5.09 22.50
N SER A 2 5.35 -4.37 22.63
CA SER A 2 5.31 -3.06 23.29
C SER A 2 4.52 -2.05 22.45
N PRO A 3 3.84 -1.06 23.06
CA PRO A 3 3.05 -0.07 22.33
C PRO A 3 3.88 0.67 21.27
N GLU A 4 5.17 0.93 21.52
CA GLU A 4 6.04 1.66 20.59
C GLU A 4 6.24 0.91 19.27
N LEU A 5 6.19 -0.43 19.29
CA LEU A 5 6.29 -1.26 18.09
C LEU A 5 4.95 -1.41 17.36
N GLN A 6 3.83 -1.18 18.05
CA GLN A 6 2.50 -1.27 17.42
C GLN A 6 2.23 -0.12 16.46
N TYR A 7 2.55 1.11 16.83
CA TYR A 7 2.37 2.28 15.96
C TYR A 7 3.01 2.12 14.57
N PRO A 8 4.31 1.79 14.43
CA PRO A 8 4.92 1.63 13.12
C PRO A 8 4.35 0.42 12.37
N ILE A 9 4.01 -0.68 13.03
CA ILE A 9 3.42 -1.85 12.38
C ILE A 9 2.04 -1.52 11.81
N VAL A 10 1.19 -0.83 12.58
CA VAL A 10 -0.14 -0.38 12.12
C VAL A 10 0.01 0.59 10.96
N PHE A 11 0.92 1.56 11.07
CA PHE A 11 1.18 2.53 10.00
C PHE A 11 1.63 1.84 8.72
N VAL A 12 2.67 1.00 8.80
CA VAL A 12 3.30 0.36 7.65
C VAL A 12 2.36 -0.63 6.98
N SER A 13 1.62 -1.41 7.76
CA SER A 13 0.62 -2.35 7.21
C SER A 13 -0.52 -1.62 6.50
N ALA A 14 -1.07 -0.55 7.10
CA ALA A 14 -2.09 0.28 6.48
C ALA A 14 -1.57 0.98 5.21
N PHE A 15 -0.36 1.54 5.27
CA PHE A 15 0.31 2.18 4.15
C PHE A 15 0.44 1.21 2.97
N PHE A 16 1.05 0.05 3.18
CA PHE A 16 1.29 -0.90 2.09
C PHE A 16 0.00 -1.51 1.56
N GLN A 17 -0.98 -1.79 2.42
CA GLN A 17 -2.27 -2.30 1.99
C GLN A 17 -2.93 -1.33 1.00
N VAL A 18 -3.00 -0.04 1.33
CA VAL A 18 -3.63 0.97 0.46
C VAL A 18 -2.75 1.32 -0.75
N PHE A 19 -1.43 1.45 -0.55
CA PHE A 19 -0.48 1.73 -1.62
C PHE A 19 -0.54 0.67 -2.72
N LEU A 20 -0.47 -0.61 -2.35
CA LEU A 20 -0.47 -1.71 -3.30
C LEU A 20 -1.84 -1.84 -3.98
N LEU A 21 -2.94 -1.60 -3.27
CA LEU A 21 -4.28 -1.56 -3.87
C LEU A 21 -4.39 -0.46 -4.94
N GLY A 22 -3.93 0.75 -4.62
CA GLY A 22 -3.91 1.88 -5.56
C GLY A 22 -3.00 1.64 -6.75
N LEU A 23 -1.84 1.00 -6.53
CA LEU A 23 -0.92 0.60 -7.59
C LEU A 23 -1.54 -0.46 -8.50
N ASN A 24 -2.15 -1.49 -7.92
CA ASN A 24 -2.75 -2.59 -8.67
C ASN A 24 -3.91 -2.12 -9.55
N SER A 25 -4.75 -1.21 -9.04
CA SER A 25 -5.84 -0.61 -9.81
C SER A 25 -5.35 0.03 -11.12
N LYS A 26 -4.19 0.70 -11.10
CA LYS A 26 -3.60 1.31 -12.29
C LYS A 26 -2.90 0.30 -13.20
N LEU A 27 -2.18 -0.67 -12.62
CA LEU A 27 -1.54 -1.72 -13.40
C LEU A 27 -2.56 -2.53 -14.21
N LEU A 28 -3.69 -2.89 -13.59
CA LEU A 28 -4.77 -3.60 -14.26
C LEU A 28 -5.52 -2.74 -15.27
N ARG A 29 -5.67 -1.43 -15.01
CA ARG A 29 -6.22 -0.48 -15.98
C ARG A 29 -5.37 -0.40 -17.26
N ASP A 30 -4.05 -0.53 -17.14
CA ASP A 30 -3.11 -0.46 -18.26
C ASP A 30 -2.73 -1.87 -18.79
N ASP A 31 -3.59 -2.87 -18.57
CA ASP A 31 -3.45 -4.27 -19.04
C ASP A 31 -2.14 -4.98 -18.63
N LYS A 32 -1.47 -4.51 -17.57
CA LYS A 32 -0.25 -5.13 -17.01
C LYS A 32 -0.60 -6.30 -16.10
N ILE A 33 -1.27 -7.32 -16.65
CA ILE A 33 -1.88 -8.44 -15.91
C ILE A 33 -0.85 -9.21 -15.06
N ILE A 34 0.33 -9.51 -15.61
CA ILE A 34 1.37 -10.25 -14.88
C ILE A 34 1.85 -9.45 -13.66
N ALA A 35 2.10 -8.14 -13.82
CA ALA A 35 2.50 -7.28 -12.72
C ALA A 35 1.37 -7.17 -11.67
N GLY A 36 0.12 -7.04 -12.12
CA GLY A 36 -1.05 -7.01 -11.24
C GLY A 36 -1.24 -8.29 -10.43
N PHE A 37 -0.93 -9.46 -11.01
CA PHE A 37 -0.93 -10.74 -10.29
C PHE A 37 0.10 -10.76 -9.16
N PHE A 38 1.33 -10.33 -9.39
CA PHE A 38 2.33 -10.30 -8.31
C PHE A 38 1.99 -9.26 -7.24
N VAL A 39 1.46 -8.10 -7.63
CA VAL A 39 1.02 -7.08 -6.67
C VAL A 39 -0.14 -7.59 -5.82
N SER A 40 -1.06 -8.42 -6.35
CA SER A 40 -2.16 -8.99 -5.55
C SER A 40 -1.68 -9.95 -4.45
N TRP A 41 -0.62 -10.71 -4.68
CA TRP A 41 0.05 -11.48 -3.62
C TRP A 41 0.62 -10.57 -2.53
N MET A 42 1.25 -9.45 -2.91
CA MET A 42 1.77 -8.49 -1.94
C MET A 42 0.66 -7.79 -1.14
N ILE A 43 -0.49 -7.51 -1.78
CA ILE A 43 -1.69 -6.99 -1.09
C ILE A 43 -2.12 -7.99 -0.01
N THR A 44 -2.14 -9.28 -0.34
CA THR A 44 -2.53 -10.34 0.61
C THR A 44 -1.62 -10.32 1.85
N LEU A 45 -0.30 -10.23 1.66
CA LEU A 45 0.65 -10.13 2.78
C LEU A 45 0.43 -8.87 3.63
N ALA A 46 0.23 -7.71 2.99
CA ALA A 46 -0.03 -6.46 3.69
C ALA A 46 -1.35 -6.51 4.48
N GLN A 47 -2.39 -7.11 3.91
CA GLN A 47 -3.68 -7.30 4.55
C GLN A 47 -3.59 -8.25 5.74
N PHE A 48 -2.86 -9.37 5.63
CA PHE A 48 -2.62 -10.25 6.77
C PHE A 48 -1.86 -9.54 7.88
N ALA A 49 -0.83 -8.75 7.55
CA ALA A 49 -0.09 -7.96 8.54
C ALA A 49 -1.00 -6.94 9.24
N TYR A 50 -1.91 -6.29 8.50
CA TYR A 50 -2.87 -5.34 9.07
C TYR A 50 -3.88 -6.03 10.00
N ILE A 51 -4.47 -7.15 9.56
CA ILE A 51 -5.39 -7.95 10.39
C ILE A 51 -4.69 -8.44 11.66
N TRP A 52 -3.45 -8.93 11.53
CA TRP A 52 -2.66 -9.36 12.68
C TRP A 52 -2.41 -8.21 13.66
N ALA A 53 -2.10 -7.01 13.14
CA ALA A 53 -1.91 -5.81 13.94
C ALA A 53 -3.19 -5.37 14.67
N VAL A 54 -4.36 -5.48 14.02
CA VAL A 54 -5.67 -5.27 14.67
C VAL A 54 -5.89 -6.28 15.79
N ALA A 55 -5.71 -7.57 15.50
CA ALA A 55 -6.00 -8.66 16.43
C ALA A 55 -5.10 -8.66 17.68
N HIS A 56 -3.88 -8.15 17.57
CA HIS A 56 -2.91 -8.09 18.67
C HIS A 56 -2.68 -6.66 19.17
N SER A 57 -3.59 -5.73 18.88
CA SER A 57 -3.47 -4.33 19.30
C SER A 57 -3.62 -4.18 20.82
N ASN A 58 -2.67 -3.48 21.43
CA ASN A 58 -2.68 -3.03 22.83
C ASN A 58 -2.79 -1.50 22.92
N ILE A 59 -2.77 -0.79 21.79
CA ILE A 59 -3.04 0.66 21.71
C ILE A 59 -4.55 0.92 21.71
N SER A 60 -4.94 2.10 22.19
CA SER A 60 -6.35 2.50 22.17
C SER A 60 -6.87 2.63 20.74
N THR A 61 -8.15 2.30 20.54
CA THR A 61 -8.80 2.31 19.23
C THR A 61 -8.69 3.65 18.51
N GLY A 62 -8.73 4.77 19.24
CA GLY A 62 -8.59 6.10 18.66
C GLY A 62 -7.20 6.32 18.04
N TYR A 63 -6.14 5.94 18.75
CA TYR A 63 -4.79 6.00 18.21
C TYR A 63 -4.58 5.05 17.04
N PHE A 64 -5.12 3.83 17.13
CA PHE A 64 -5.10 2.88 16.03
C PHE A 64 -5.69 3.48 14.76
N LEU A 65 -6.87 4.11 14.86
CA LEU A 65 -7.59 4.71 13.73
C LEU A 65 -6.83 5.89 13.12
N ILE A 66 -6.24 6.76 13.94
CA ILE A 66 -5.46 7.91 13.44
C ILE A 66 -4.23 7.42 12.68
N VAL A 67 -3.49 6.47 13.26
CA VAL A 67 -2.23 5.97 12.67
C VAL A 67 -2.49 5.17 11.40
N SER A 68 -3.50 4.29 11.39
CA SER A 68 -3.87 3.53 10.19
C SER A 68 -4.46 4.44 9.10
N GLY A 69 -5.32 5.39 9.48
CA GLY A 69 -5.90 6.37 8.56
C GLY A 69 -4.83 7.26 7.91
N PHE A 70 -3.85 7.71 8.70
CA PHE A 70 -2.72 8.49 8.20
C PHE A 70 -1.83 7.64 7.29
N GLY A 71 -1.49 6.42 7.69
CA GLY A 71 -0.73 5.46 6.87
C GLY A 71 -1.39 5.19 5.53
N GLY A 72 -2.70 4.89 5.52
CA GLY A 72 -3.47 4.66 4.30
C GLY A 72 -3.55 5.89 3.38
N SER A 73 -3.73 7.08 3.95
CA SER A 73 -3.80 8.35 3.19
C SER A 73 -2.47 8.69 2.50
N ILE A 74 -1.35 8.44 3.19
CA ILE A 74 -0.02 8.57 2.57
C ILE A 74 0.16 7.45 1.53
N GLY A 75 -0.30 6.23 1.83
CA GLY A 75 -0.23 5.08 0.93
C GLY A 75 -0.86 5.35 -0.44
N ILE A 76 -2.09 5.87 -0.47
CA ILE A 76 -2.75 6.21 -1.74
C ILE A 76 -2.01 7.33 -2.48
N THR A 77 -1.56 8.35 -1.77
CA THR A 77 -0.81 9.47 -2.36
C THR A 77 0.51 8.97 -2.98
N ALA A 78 1.24 8.13 -2.25
CA ALA A 78 2.47 7.50 -2.72
C ALA A 78 2.22 6.62 -3.95
N ALA A 79 1.11 5.87 -4.01
CA ALA A 79 0.75 5.05 -5.17
C ALA A 79 0.52 5.92 -6.42
N GLN A 80 -0.05 7.11 -6.26
CA GLN A 80 -0.23 8.05 -7.37
C GLN A 80 1.12 8.49 -7.95
N PHE A 81 2.05 8.94 -7.09
CA PHE A 81 3.38 9.40 -7.52
C PHE A 81 4.24 8.26 -8.05
N PHE A 82 4.24 7.11 -7.38
CA PHE A 82 5.01 5.94 -7.79
C PHE A 82 4.59 5.46 -9.17
N TYR A 83 3.30 5.37 -9.45
CA TYR A 83 2.84 4.96 -10.78
C TYR A 83 3.26 5.95 -11.87
N ARG A 84 3.15 7.25 -11.61
CA ARG A 84 3.59 8.29 -12.57
C ARG A 84 5.09 8.20 -12.86
N TRP A 85 5.90 7.95 -11.83
CA TRP A 85 7.33 7.73 -11.98
C TRP A 85 7.63 6.45 -12.76
N TYR A 86 6.96 5.34 -12.41
CA TYR A 86 7.11 4.05 -13.07
C TYR A 86 6.76 4.16 -14.57
N ASP A 87 5.64 4.77 -14.88
CA ASP A 87 5.19 5.00 -16.25
C ASP A 87 6.20 5.88 -17.02
N SER A 88 6.62 7.02 -16.46
CA SER A 88 7.62 7.89 -17.08
C SER A 88 8.97 7.20 -17.33
N LYS A 89 9.41 6.31 -16.43
CA LYS A 89 10.71 5.64 -16.54
C LYS A 89 10.70 4.48 -17.53
N PHE A 90 9.62 3.70 -17.57
CA PHE A 90 9.55 2.48 -18.38
C PHE A 90 8.78 2.65 -19.70
N HIS A 91 7.88 3.63 -19.81
CA HIS A 91 7.04 3.85 -20.99
C HIS A 91 7.43 5.07 -21.85
N ARG A 92 8.42 5.89 -21.43
CA ARG A 92 9.01 6.97 -22.26
C ARG A 92 9.98 6.45 -23.33
N LYS A 93 9.62 5.36 -24.01
CA LYS A 93 10.30 4.85 -25.22
C LYS A 93 9.35 4.57 -26.41
N GLY A 94 8.07 4.92 -26.31
CA GLY A 94 7.09 4.68 -27.40
C GLY A 94 6.50 5.91 -28.09
N ALA A 95 6.74 7.13 -27.59
CA ALA A 95 6.12 8.35 -28.14
C ALA A 95 7.05 9.15 -29.09
N ALA A 96 8.05 8.48 -29.66
CA ALA A 96 8.89 9.00 -30.73
C ALA A 96 8.98 7.93 -31.83
N ALA A 97 7.87 7.73 -32.53
CA ALA A 97 7.79 7.02 -33.80
C ALA A 97 6.79 7.77 -34.69
#